data_AF-M7X1Z5-F1
#
_entry.id   AF-M7X1Z5-F1
#
_cell.length_a   1.000
_cell.length_b   1.000
_cell.length_c   1.000
_cell.angle_alpha   90.00
_cell.angle_beta   90.00
_cell.angle_gamma   90.00
#
_symmetry.space_group_name_H-M   'P 1'
#
loop_
_entity.id
_entity.type
_entity.pdbx_description
1 polymer ?
#
loop_
_entity_poly.entity_id
_entity_poly.type
_entity_poly.pdbx_seq_one_letter_code
_entity_poly.pdbx_strand_id
1 'polypeptide(L)'
;MVVVISLLVPSFVSAQQISKEEMLFLTPLWKGERFDDGRPKVPDDILKRMRLVTHDEAWAVMKNAGYKYQYADGWQTINPDSILIGRAVTATFMPGRPDIHDAIDARGKAEGKKGQNSWPVDLLVKGDVYVVDQFGIHNGGPTIGDNVGNAIYAKSGNGIVYDGAIRDIAGLREIGGFTSYFNSYHPSHHNQPGDLNTMLIGINKPTRIRQVTVMAGDVVLGRDGAVTFIPAHLAEQVVITSEIVRLRDMFGHERLRAGVYTAGQIDTRWSEEIERDFSKWLNDHIDELPVPREQIQEILKKRTW
;
A
#
# COMPACT_ATOMS: atom_id res chain seq x y z
N MET A 1 -24.52 -40.67 -32.79
CA MET A 1 -24.65 -39.19 -32.70
C MET A 1 -24.32 -38.82 -31.26
N VAL A 2 -23.09 -38.38 -30.99
CA VAL A 2 -22.64 -38.06 -29.62
C VAL A 2 -23.09 -36.63 -29.32
N VAL A 3 -24.03 -36.48 -28.40
CA VAL A 3 -24.49 -35.18 -27.91
C VAL A 3 -23.47 -34.70 -26.86
N VAL A 4 -22.65 -33.73 -27.24
CA VAL A 4 -21.77 -33.02 -26.30
C VAL A 4 -22.62 -31.97 -25.59
N ILE A 5 -23.01 -32.26 -24.34
CA ILE A 5 -23.64 -31.28 -23.46
C ILE A 5 -22.53 -30.34 -22.98
N SER A 6 -22.46 -29.17 -23.59
CA SER A 6 -21.58 -28.09 -23.13
C SER A 6 -22.18 -27.51 -21.84
N LEU A 7 -21.60 -27.86 -20.70
CA LEU A 7 -21.89 -27.24 -19.41
C LEU A 7 -21.36 -25.80 -19.43
N LEU A 8 -22.24 -24.85 -19.75
CA LEU A 8 -21.99 -23.42 -19.56
C LEU A 8 -21.91 -23.15 -18.06
N VAL A 9 -20.69 -23.13 -17.51
CA VAL A 9 -20.44 -22.58 -16.19
C VAL A 9 -20.71 -21.08 -16.27
N PRO A 10 -21.64 -20.51 -15.50
CA PRO A 10 -21.87 -19.08 -15.50
C PRO A 10 -20.59 -18.39 -15.03
N SER A 11 -19.92 -17.70 -15.97
CA SER A 11 -18.81 -16.82 -15.63
C SER A 11 -19.41 -15.61 -14.94
N PHE A 12 -19.29 -15.55 -13.61
CA PHE A 12 -19.62 -14.34 -12.86
C PHE A 12 -18.58 -13.28 -13.21
N VAL A 13 -18.88 -12.47 -14.23
CA VAL A 13 -18.12 -11.27 -14.54
C VAL A 13 -18.34 -10.31 -13.38
N SER A 14 -17.37 -10.16 -12.49
CA SER A 14 -17.47 -9.18 -11.40
C SER A 14 -17.42 -7.78 -11.99
N ALA A 15 -18.49 -6.99 -11.81
CA ALA A 15 -18.83 -5.85 -12.64
C ALA A 15 -17.66 -5.04 -13.20
N GLN A 16 -16.81 -4.53 -12.31
CA GLN A 16 -15.61 -3.75 -12.63
C GLN A 16 -14.32 -4.30 -12.04
N GLN A 17 -14.41 -5.42 -11.31
CA GLN A 17 -13.26 -6.02 -10.67
C GLN A 17 -12.43 -6.77 -11.72
N ILE A 18 -11.11 -6.65 -11.61
CA ILE A 18 -10.20 -7.46 -12.40
C ILE A 18 -10.51 -8.96 -12.19
N SER A 19 -10.33 -9.77 -13.23
CA SER A 19 -10.45 -11.22 -13.07
C SER A 19 -9.24 -11.78 -12.32
N LYS A 20 -9.41 -12.94 -11.70
CA LYS A 20 -8.32 -13.65 -11.02
C LYS A 20 -7.19 -14.00 -11.99
N GLU A 21 -7.54 -14.42 -13.20
CA GLU A 21 -6.58 -14.78 -14.24
C GLU A 21 -5.70 -13.59 -14.62
N GLU A 22 -6.32 -12.42 -14.82
CA GLU A 22 -5.59 -11.19 -15.16
C GLU A 22 -4.75 -10.69 -13.98
N MET A 23 -5.26 -10.77 -12.75
CA MET A 23 -4.48 -10.46 -11.54
C MET A 23 -3.22 -11.32 -11.43
N LEU A 24 -3.32 -12.63 -11.69
CA LEU A 24 -2.19 -13.55 -11.71
C LEU A 24 -1.21 -13.21 -12.84
N PHE A 25 -1.73 -12.89 -14.03
CA PHE A 25 -0.93 -12.50 -15.19
C PHE A 25 -0.10 -11.23 -14.93
N LEU A 26 -0.68 -10.21 -14.29
CA LEU A 26 -0.03 -8.93 -14.01
C LEU A 26 0.89 -8.96 -12.78
N THR A 27 0.75 -9.97 -11.91
CA THR A 27 1.60 -10.11 -10.70
C THR A 27 2.41 -11.41 -10.71
N PRO A 28 3.13 -11.76 -11.79
CA PRO A 28 3.73 -13.08 -11.96
C PRO A 28 4.91 -13.32 -11.01
N LEU A 29 5.53 -12.24 -10.51
CA LEU A 29 6.67 -12.29 -9.59
C LEU A 29 6.25 -12.64 -8.17
N TRP A 30 4.98 -12.45 -7.79
CA TRP A 30 4.51 -12.86 -6.47
C TRP A 30 4.27 -14.37 -6.43
N LYS A 31 5.00 -15.07 -5.55
CA LYS A 31 4.94 -16.53 -5.36
C LYS A 31 4.33 -16.97 -4.03
N GLY A 32 3.99 -16.03 -3.15
CA GLY A 32 3.38 -16.32 -1.85
C GLY A 32 1.87 -16.55 -1.91
N GLU A 33 1.24 -16.58 -0.73
CA GLU A 33 -0.21 -16.71 -0.57
C GLU A 33 -0.96 -15.57 -1.30
N ARG A 34 -2.19 -15.84 -1.75
CA ARG A 34 -3.07 -14.88 -2.42
C ARG A 34 -4.46 -14.94 -1.81
N PHE A 35 -5.20 -13.85 -1.90
CA PHE A 35 -6.63 -13.86 -1.63
C PHE A 35 -7.40 -14.62 -2.73
N ASP A 36 -8.68 -14.89 -2.50
CA ASP A 36 -9.51 -15.66 -3.42
C ASP A 36 -9.61 -15.02 -4.81
N ASP A 37 -9.59 -13.68 -4.86
CA ASP A 37 -9.58 -12.85 -6.08
C ASP A 37 -8.22 -12.81 -6.80
N GLY A 38 -7.22 -13.54 -6.29
CA GLY A 38 -5.87 -13.61 -6.86
C GLY A 38 -4.93 -12.52 -6.37
N ARG A 39 -5.40 -11.53 -5.61
CA ARG A 39 -4.58 -10.42 -5.11
C ARG A 39 -3.42 -10.96 -4.23
N PRO A 40 -2.17 -10.49 -4.42
CA PRO A 40 -1.06 -10.83 -3.53
C PRO A 40 -1.39 -10.59 -2.05
N LYS A 41 -1.13 -11.59 -1.19
CA LYS A 41 -1.32 -11.52 0.25
C LYS A 41 0.03 -11.54 0.96
N VAL A 42 0.72 -10.39 0.90
CA VAL A 42 1.97 -10.18 1.67
C VAL A 42 1.72 -10.54 3.14
N PRO A 43 2.58 -11.25 3.89
CA PRO A 43 2.28 -11.65 5.27
C PRO A 43 2.10 -10.48 6.25
N ASP A 44 1.31 -10.68 7.31
CA ASP A 44 1.05 -9.65 8.35
C ASP A 44 2.33 -9.28 9.14
N ASP A 45 3.26 -10.23 9.31
CA ASP A 45 4.54 -9.95 9.99
C ASP A 45 5.39 -8.95 9.17
N ILE A 46 5.39 -9.07 7.85
CA ILE A 46 6.07 -8.15 6.94
C ILE A 46 5.45 -6.76 7.07
N LEU A 47 4.12 -6.65 7.12
CA LEU A 47 3.46 -5.36 7.35
C LEU A 47 3.80 -4.77 8.73
N LYS A 48 3.87 -5.59 9.78
CA LYS A 48 4.24 -5.14 11.13
C LYS A 48 5.66 -4.56 11.12
N ARG A 49 6.61 -5.25 10.49
CA ARG A 49 8.02 -4.83 10.39
C ARG A 49 8.20 -3.63 9.45
N MET A 50 7.39 -3.54 8.40
CA MET A 50 7.37 -2.41 7.45
C MET A 50 7.10 -1.06 8.13
N ARG A 51 6.44 -1.03 9.29
CA ARG A 51 6.22 0.21 10.06
C ARG A 51 7.52 0.95 10.44
N LEU A 52 8.64 0.25 10.55
CA LEU A 52 9.94 0.84 10.90
C LEU A 52 10.75 1.26 9.66
N VAL A 53 10.28 0.94 8.46
CA VAL A 53 10.95 1.27 7.19
C VAL A 53 10.80 2.75 6.87
N THR A 54 11.88 3.38 6.41
CA THR A 54 11.87 4.76 5.89
C THR A 54 11.65 4.79 4.38
N HIS A 55 11.23 5.94 3.85
CA HIS A 55 11.09 6.11 2.41
C HIS A 55 12.41 5.90 1.65
N ASP A 56 13.54 6.34 2.22
CA ASP A 56 14.86 6.22 1.60
C ASP A 56 15.32 4.77 1.47
N GLU A 57 15.13 3.97 2.52
CA GLU A 57 15.46 2.54 2.52
C GLU A 57 14.61 1.77 1.50
N ALA A 58 13.29 2.03 1.49
CA ALA A 58 12.39 1.43 0.50
C ALA A 58 12.77 1.84 -0.93
N TRP A 59 13.07 3.14 -1.13
CA TRP A 59 13.48 3.68 -2.41
C TRP A 59 14.75 3.04 -2.94
N ALA A 60 15.77 2.86 -2.10
CA ALA A 60 17.02 2.23 -2.49
C ALA A 60 16.81 0.81 -3.05
N VAL A 61 16.01 -0.01 -2.37
CA VAL A 61 15.68 -1.38 -2.81
C VAL A 61 14.92 -1.37 -4.13
N MET A 62 13.84 -0.58 -4.21
CA MET A 62 13.00 -0.50 -5.40
C MET A 62 13.78 0.03 -6.62
N LYS A 63 14.56 1.10 -6.46
CA LYS A 63 15.39 1.68 -7.52
C LYS A 63 16.37 0.66 -8.07
N ASN A 64 17.03 -0.11 -7.21
CA ASN A 64 17.98 -1.17 -7.61
C ASN A 64 17.27 -2.32 -8.35
N ALA A 65 16.00 -2.59 -8.01
CA ALA A 65 15.15 -3.54 -8.72
C ALA A 65 14.50 -2.97 -10.00
N GLY A 66 14.83 -1.73 -10.39
CA GLY A 66 14.34 -1.08 -11.62
C GLY A 66 13.06 -0.25 -11.47
N TYR A 67 12.51 -0.15 -10.26
CA TYR A 67 11.28 0.61 -9.97
C TYR A 67 11.63 2.05 -9.58
N LYS A 68 11.37 3.00 -10.49
CA LYS A 68 11.85 4.40 -10.38
C LYS A 68 10.76 5.43 -10.12
N TYR A 69 9.50 5.01 -9.94
CA TYR A 69 8.36 5.92 -9.81
C TYR A 69 7.49 5.62 -8.58
N GLN A 70 7.98 4.81 -7.63
CA GLN A 70 7.17 4.25 -6.54
C GLN A 70 6.98 5.17 -5.32
N TYR A 71 7.28 6.45 -5.44
CA TYR A 71 7.17 7.44 -4.37
C TYR A 71 6.27 8.58 -4.83
N ALA A 72 5.30 8.98 -4.00
CA ALA A 72 4.37 10.09 -4.23
C ALA A 72 4.26 10.95 -2.97
N ASP A 73 4.55 12.24 -3.08
CA ASP A 73 4.53 13.24 -2.01
C ASP A 73 3.40 14.25 -2.21
N GLY A 74 3.36 15.34 -1.44
CA GLY A 74 2.45 16.47 -1.65
C GLY A 74 1.01 16.20 -1.25
N TRP A 75 0.81 15.38 -0.20
CA TRP A 75 -0.50 15.00 0.32
C TRP A 75 -0.94 15.91 1.46
N GLN A 76 -2.25 16.09 1.59
CA GLN A 76 -2.88 16.48 2.85
C GLN A 76 -3.10 15.24 3.73
N THR A 77 -3.07 15.44 5.04
CA THR A 77 -3.29 14.37 6.03
C THR A 77 -4.20 14.87 7.15
N ILE A 78 -5.02 13.97 7.72
CA ILE A 78 -5.81 14.29 8.93
C ILE A 78 -4.93 14.14 10.18
N ASN A 79 -4.12 13.08 10.22
CA ASN A 79 -3.23 12.74 11.32
C ASN A 79 -1.79 12.65 10.79
N PRO A 80 -1.02 13.75 10.81
CA PRO A 80 0.29 13.82 10.14
C PRO A 80 1.35 12.88 10.73
N ASP A 81 1.27 12.58 12.01
CA ASP A 81 2.23 11.69 12.70
C ASP A 81 1.90 10.19 12.53
N SER A 82 0.81 9.85 11.83
CA SER A 82 0.34 8.47 11.70
C SER A 82 1.06 7.73 10.58
N ILE A 83 1.40 6.46 10.82
CA ILE A 83 2.02 5.58 9.83
C ILE A 83 0.96 4.66 9.22
N LEU A 84 0.78 4.75 7.90
CA LEU A 84 -0.13 3.93 7.11
C LEU A 84 0.62 2.77 6.47
N ILE A 85 0.40 1.56 6.97
CA ILE A 85 0.90 0.33 6.33
C ILE A 85 -0.25 -0.59 5.99
N GLY A 86 -0.29 -1.10 4.76
CA GLY A 86 -1.19 -2.20 4.42
C GLY A 86 -1.16 -2.58 2.96
N ARG A 87 -2.00 -3.55 2.59
CA ARG A 87 -2.10 -4.06 1.21
C ARG A 87 -3.10 -3.21 0.43
N ALA A 88 -2.72 -2.74 -0.74
CA ALA A 88 -3.61 -1.92 -1.56
C ALA A 88 -4.85 -2.72 -2.01
N VAL A 89 -6.03 -2.12 -1.85
CA VAL A 89 -7.23 -2.40 -2.64
C VAL A 89 -7.46 -1.17 -3.50
N THR A 90 -7.41 -1.34 -4.82
CA THR A 90 -7.41 -0.21 -5.75
C THR A 90 -8.79 0.05 -6.34
N ALA A 91 -9.13 1.31 -6.51
CA ALA A 91 -10.28 1.74 -7.30
C ALA A 91 -9.89 2.89 -8.24
N THR A 92 -10.46 2.89 -9.44
CA THR A 92 -10.24 3.94 -10.44
C THR A 92 -11.58 4.51 -10.86
N PHE A 93 -11.74 5.80 -10.68
CA PHE A 93 -12.88 6.55 -11.15
C PHE A 93 -12.52 7.39 -12.37
N MET A 94 -13.53 7.81 -13.12
CA MET A 94 -13.42 8.70 -14.26
C MET A 94 -14.54 9.74 -14.24
N PRO A 95 -14.43 10.83 -15.02
CA PRO A 95 -15.53 11.75 -15.25
C PRO A 95 -16.79 11.01 -15.69
N GLY A 96 -17.94 11.45 -15.15
CA GLY A 96 -19.22 10.83 -15.43
C GLY A 96 -19.57 10.81 -16.92
N ARG A 97 -19.98 9.65 -17.40
CA ARG A 97 -20.47 9.45 -18.77
C ARG A 97 -21.72 8.55 -18.74
N PRO A 98 -22.94 9.08 -18.97
CA PRO A 98 -24.19 8.36 -18.66
C PRO A 98 -24.33 6.99 -19.31
N ASP A 99 -24.02 6.84 -20.60
CA ASP A 99 -24.12 5.57 -21.33
C ASP A 99 -23.23 4.47 -20.73
N ILE A 100 -22.03 4.83 -20.28
CA ILE A 100 -21.09 3.91 -19.64
C ILE A 100 -21.51 3.63 -18.20
N HIS A 101 -21.83 4.68 -17.44
CA HIS A 101 -22.25 4.57 -16.05
C HIS A 101 -23.47 3.65 -15.91
N ASP A 102 -24.50 3.84 -16.72
CA ASP A 102 -25.76 3.10 -16.61
C ASP A 102 -25.57 1.63 -16.97
N ALA A 103 -24.71 1.32 -17.95
CA ALA A 103 -24.35 -0.05 -18.29
C ALA A 103 -23.62 -0.76 -17.13
N ILE A 104 -22.70 -0.06 -16.45
CA ILE A 104 -21.98 -0.58 -15.29
C ILE A 104 -22.91 -0.76 -14.09
N ASP A 105 -23.76 0.23 -13.83
CA ASP A 105 -24.71 0.21 -12.72
C ASP A 105 -25.76 -0.89 -12.89
N ALA A 106 -26.28 -1.09 -14.11
CA ALA A 106 -27.19 -2.20 -14.43
C ALA A 106 -26.53 -3.56 -14.16
N ARG A 107 -25.26 -3.74 -14.52
CA ARG A 107 -24.48 -4.95 -14.22
C ARG A 107 -24.31 -5.15 -12.71
N GLY A 108 -23.91 -4.10 -11.98
CA GLY A 108 -23.77 -4.15 -10.53
C GLY A 108 -25.08 -4.49 -9.81
N LYS A 109 -26.21 -3.92 -10.24
CA LYS A 109 -27.54 -4.22 -9.72
C LYS A 109 -27.94 -5.67 -9.95
N ALA A 110 -27.62 -6.24 -11.12
CA ALA A 110 -27.84 -7.66 -11.39
C ALA A 110 -27.01 -8.58 -10.47
N GLU A 111 -25.86 -8.11 -9.99
CA GLU A 111 -25.03 -8.77 -8.96
C GLU A 111 -25.47 -8.46 -7.51
N GLY A 112 -26.56 -7.71 -7.30
CA GLY A 112 -27.04 -7.33 -5.98
C GLY A 112 -26.28 -6.16 -5.32
N LYS A 113 -25.37 -5.49 -6.05
CA LYS A 113 -24.61 -4.34 -5.56
C LYS A 113 -25.44 -3.05 -5.61
N LYS A 114 -25.10 -2.09 -4.75
CA LYS A 114 -25.76 -0.78 -4.67
C LYS A 114 -24.73 0.32 -4.53
N GLY A 115 -24.81 1.36 -5.36
CA GLY A 115 -23.91 2.51 -5.31
C GLY A 115 -22.46 2.17 -5.68
N GLN A 116 -22.01 2.60 -6.86
CA GLN A 116 -20.67 2.25 -7.36
C GLN A 116 -19.54 2.57 -6.36
N ASN A 117 -19.69 3.64 -5.57
CA ASN A 117 -18.71 4.06 -4.57
C ASN A 117 -18.50 3.04 -3.42
N SER A 118 -19.47 2.18 -3.10
CA SER A 118 -19.33 1.19 -2.03
C SER A 118 -18.61 -0.07 -2.48
N TRP A 119 -18.63 -0.40 -3.78
CA TRP A 119 -18.22 -1.72 -4.26
C TRP A 119 -16.76 -2.06 -3.91
N PRO A 120 -15.78 -1.14 -4.03
CA PRO A 120 -14.41 -1.40 -3.60
C PRO A 120 -14.29 -1.50 -2.07
N VAL A 121 -15.05 -0.68 -1.34
CA VAL A 121 -15.06 -0.67 0.13
C VAL A 121 -15.55 -2.02 0.65
N ASP A 122 -16.52 -2.63 -0.02
CA ASP A 122 -17.08 -3.92 0.37
C ASP A 122 -16.06 -5.06 0.33
N LEU A 123 -15.02 -4.95 -0.50
CA LEU A 123 -13.94 -5.94 -0.65
C LEU A 123 -12.85 -5.83 0.43
N LEU A 124 -12.78 -4.72 1.16
CA LEU A 124 -11.72 -4.50 2.13
C LEU A 124 -11.75 -5.57 3.22
N VAL A 125 -10.56 -6.05 3.57
CA VAL A 125 -10.32 -6.91 4.73
C VAL A 125 -9.30 -6.27 5.67
N LYS A 126 -9.16 -6.84 6.87
CA LYS A 126 -8.23 -6.35 7.89
C LYS A 126 -6.81 -6.21 7.33
N GLY A 127 -6.20 -5.05 7.56
CA GLY A 127 -4.85 -4.72 7.09
C GLY A 127 -4.77 -4.18 5.65
N ASP A 128 -5.89 -4.02 4.96
CA ASP A 128 -5.90 -3.34 3.66
C ASP A 128 -5.79 -1.82 3.80
N VAL A 129 -5.34 -1.17 2.73
CA VAL A 129 -5.42 0.29 2.52
C VAL A 129 -6.29 0.52 1.30
N TYR A 130 -7.26 1.42 1.41
CA TYR A 130 -8.08 1.78 0.26
C TYR A 130 -7.37 2.86 -0.58
N VAL A 131 -6.98 2.50 -1.80
CA VAL A 131 -6.14 3.31 -2.69
C VAL A 131 -6.94 3.71 -3.92
N VAL A 132 -7.15 5.00 -4.14
CA VAL A 132 -8.13 5.46 -5.14
C VAL A 132 -7.56 6.53 -6.05
N ASP A 133 -7.70 6.31 -7.35
CA ASP A 133 -7.61 7.38 -8.36
C ASP A 133 -9.00 8.00 -8.54
N GLN A 134 -9.16 9.21 -8.02
CA GLN A 134 -10.36 10.03 -8.20
C GLN A 134 -10.04 11.19 -9.17
N PHE A 135 -9.09 10.99 -10.09
CA PHE A 135 -8.74 11.88 -11.20
C PHE A 135 -8.56 13.36 -10.81
N GLY A 136 -8.19 13.61 -9.55
CA GLY A 136 -7.97 14.94 -8.99
C GLY A 136 -9.23 15.82 -8.87
N ILE A 137 -10.45 15.29 -9.05
CA ILE A 137 -11.65 16.14 -8.96
C ILE A 137 -11.81 16.73 -7.54
N HIS A 138 -11.99 18.05 -7.51
CA HIS A 138 -12.10 18.83 -6.26
C HIS A 138 -13.57 19.10 -5.91
N ASN A 139 -14.23 20.00 -6.66
CA ASN A 139 -15.65 20.25 -6.48
C ASN A 139 -16.48 19.14 -7.11
N GLY A 140 -17.41 18.57 -6.34
CA GLY A 140 -18.21 17.42 -6.74
C GLY A 140 -17.41 16.12 -6.71
N GLY A 141 -16.16 16.16 -6.24
CA GLY A 141 -15.27 15.01 -6.20
C GLY A 141 -15.47 14.04 -5.02
N PRO A 142 -15.77 14.51 -3.79
CA PRO A 142 -15.71 13.64 -2.63
C PRO A 142 -16.62 12.42 -2.69
N THR A 143 -16.00 11.24 -2.65
CA THR A 143 -16.67 9.95 -2.32
C THR A 143 -16.38 9.52 -0.89
N ILE A 144 -15.34 10.09 -0.26
CA ILE A 144 -14.98 9.84 1.14
C ILE A 144 -15.53 10.95 2.03
N GLY A 145 -16.49 10.58 2.86
CA GLY A 145 -16.93 11.32 4.05
C GLY A 145 -16.93 10.41 5.27
N ASP A 146 -17.49 10.87 6.38
CA ASP A 146 -17.49 10.18 7.67
C ASP A 146 -18.04 8.74 7.63
N ASN A 147 -19.15 8.52 6.94
CA ASN A 147 -19.81 7.22 6.83
C ASN A 147 -18.96 6.22 6.04
N VAL A 148 -18.39 6.67 4.92
CA VAL A 148 -17.52 5.82 4.09
C VAL A 148 -16.18 5.58 4.81
N GLY A 149 -15.64 6.58 5.49
CA GLY A 149 -14.45 6.45 6.34
C GLY A 149 -14.65 5.42 7.46
N ASN A 150 -15.79 5.48 8.16
CA ASN A 150 -16.15 4.48 9.17
C ASN A 150 -16.30 3.08 8.58
N ALA A 151 -16.92 2.93 7.40
CA ALA A 151 -17.05 1.64 6.73
C ALA A 151 -15.69 1.05 6.33
N ILE A 152 -14.78 1.88 5.79
CA ILE A 152 -13.40 1.49 5.49
C ILE A 152 -12.70 1.04 6.77
N TYR A 153 -12.72 1.87 7.81
CA TYR A 153 -12.03 1.58 9.08
C TYR A 153 -12.58 0.33 9.77
N ALA A 154 -13.91 0.13 9.77
CA ALA A 154 -14.53 -1.05 10.37
C ALA A 154 -14.11 -2.36 9.68
N LYS A 155 -13.87 -2.33 8.36
CA LYS A 155 -13.43 -3.49 7.58
C LYS A 155 -11.92 -3.72 7.65
N SER A 156 -11.13 -2.66 7.50
CA SER A 156 -9.67 -2.77 7.34
C SER A 156 -8.88 -2.51 8.61
N GLY A 157 -9.43 -1.72 9.55
CA GLY A 157 -8.70 -1.18 10.70
C GLY A 157 -7.58 -0.20 10.30
N ASN A 158 -7.69 0.42 9.13
CA ASN A 158 -6.66 1.22 8.48
C ASN A 158 -7.28 2.45 7.80
N GLY A 159 -6.57 3.11 6.88
CA GLY A 159 -7.16 4.22 6.13
C GLY A 159 -6.90 4.21 4.64
N ILE A 160 -6.57 5.39 4.10
CA ILE A 160 -6.70 5.68 2.66
C ILE A 160 -5.47 6.36 2.06
N VAL A 161 -5.29 6.11 0.76
CA VAL A 161 -4.58 7.01 -0.15
C VAL A 161 -5.55 7.39 -1.26
N TYR A 162 -5.92 8.65 -1.35
CA TYR A 162 -7.04 9.10 -2.16
C TYR A 162 -6.65 10.29 -3.04
N ASP A 163 -6.44 10.05 -4.34
CA ASP A 163 -6.05 11.06 -5.33
C ASP A 163 -7.26 11.89 -5.78
N GLY A 164 -7.84 12.62 -4.83
CA GLY A 164 -9.02 13.48 -5.00
C GLY A 164 -9.37 14.25 -3.74
N ALA A 165 -10.53 14.91 -3.76
CA ALA A 165 -11.04 15.62 -2.59
C ALA A 165 -11.78 14.71 -1.60
N ILE A 166 -11.65 14.96 -0.30
CA ILE A 166 -12.49 14.36 0.74
C ILE A 166 -13.44 15.40 1.35
N ARG A 167 -14.43 14.94 2.12
CA ARG A 167 -15.34 15.78 2.91
C ARG A 167 -15.43 15.30 4.35
N ASP A 168 -16.24 15.98 5.17
CA ASP A 168 -16.55 15.57 6.56
C ASP A 168 -15.32 15.35 7.45
N ILE A 169 -14.28 16.19 7.31
CA ILE A 169 -13.00 16.05 8.04
C ILE A 169 -13.19 15.97 9.57
N ALA A 170 -14.17 16.68 10.13
CA ALA A 170 -14.46 16.60 11.55
C ALA A 170 -14.81 15.16 11.98
N GLY A 171 -15.78 14.54 11.30
CA GLY A 171 -16.18 13.15 11.57
C GLY A 171 -15.09 12.13 11.22
N LEU A 172 -14.32 12.36 10.16
CA LEU A 172 -13.17 11.50 9.82
C LEU A 172 -12.09 11.55 10.90
N ARG A 173 -11.86 12.71 11.53
CA ARG A 173 -10.89 12.87 12.62
C ARG A 173 -11.32 12.11 13.89
N GLU A 174 -12.62 12.04 14.16
CA GLU A 174 -13.18 11.32 15.31
C GLU A 174 -12.94 9.80 15.26
N ILE A 175 -12.69 9.23 14.07
CA ILE A 175 -12.33 7.81 13.92
C ILE A 175 -10.98 7.49 14.59
N GLY A 176 -10.10 8.49 14.74
CA GLY A 176 -8.81 8.38 15.41
C GLY A 176 -7.75 7.60 14.63
N GLY A 177 -7.98 6.30 14.38
CA GLY A 177 -7.04 5.40 13.69
C GLY A 177 -7.06 5.47 12.16
N PHE A 178 -7.88 6.35 11.58
CA PHE A 178 -8.05 6.47 10.13
C PHE A 178 -6.95 7.32 9.48
N THR A 179 -5.78 6.72 9.27
CA THR A 179 -4.65 7.40 8.62
C THR A 179 -4.97 7.70 7.16
N SER A 180 -4.81 8.95 6.73
CA SER A 180 -5.29 9.40 5.43
C SER A 180 -4.25 10.26 4.71
N TYR A 181 -4.09 9.99 3.42
CA TYR A 181 -3.36 10.81 2.46
C TYR A 181 -4.33 11.18 1.34
N PHE A 182 -4.59 12.46 1.13
CA PHE A 182 -5.56 12.92 0.15
C PHE A 182 -5.13 14.22 -0.54
N ASN A 183 -5.74 14.56 -1.68
CA ASN A 183 -5.30 15.71 -2.46
C ASN A 183 -5.85 17.04 -1.90
N SER A 184 -7.14 17.09 -1.55
CA SER A 184 -7.78 18.33 -1.08
C SER A 184 -9.06 18.09 -0.27
N TYR A 185 -9.63 19.15 0.30
CA TYR A 185 -10.91 19.13 0.98
C TYR A 185 -11.95 19.95 0.23
N HIS A 186 -13.17 19.44 0.07
CA HIS A 186 -14.30 20.22 -0.41
C HIS A 186 -15.60 19.76 0.25
N PRO A 187 -16.52 20.65 0.66
CA PRO A 187 -17.74 20.26 1.38
C PRO A 187 -18.83 19.62 0.50
N SER A 188 -18.70 19.64 -0.83
CA SER A 188 -19.65 18.98 -1.74
C SER A 188 -19.42 17.47 -1.82
N HIS A 189 -20.16 16.78 -2.69
CA HIS A 189 -20.03 15.33 -2.88
C HIS A 189 -20.28 14.92 -4.33
N HIS A 190 -19.79 13.74 -4.67
CA HIS A 190 -20.01 13.14 -5.98
C HIS A 190 -21.48 12.84 -6.28
N ASN A 191 -21.77 12.79 -7.58
CA ASN A 191 -23.04 12.37 -8.16
C ASN A 191 -24.26 13.01 -7.48
N GLN A 192 -24.26 14.35 -7.39
CA GLN A 192 -25.41 15.09 -6.89
C GLN A 192 -26.63 14.85 -7.78
N PRO A 193 -27.87 14.98 -7.27
CA PRO A 193 -29.07 14.78 -8.09
C PRO A 193 -29.02 15.63 -9.38
N GLY A 194 -28.99 14.96 -10.53
CA GLY A 194 -28.90 15.60 -11.85
C GLY A 194 -27.49 15.91 -12.36
N ASP A 195 -26.44 15.59 -11.60
CA ASP A 195 -25.03 15.82 -11.96
C ASP A 195 -24.22 14.52 -11.81
N LEU A 196 -24.24 13.67 -12.84
CA LEU A 196 -23.36 12.52 -12.93
C LEU A 196 -21.94 13.01 -13.28
N ASN A 197 -21.12 13.24 -12.25
CA ASN A 197 -19.78 13.79 -12.41
C ASN A 197 -18.67 12.75 -12.22
N THR A 198 -18.95 11.58 -11.63
CA THR A 198 -17.97 10.50 -11.42
C THR A 198 -18.57 9.11 -11.72
N MET A 199 -17.75 8.20 -12.25
CA MET A 199 -18.11 6.80 -12.49
C MET A 199 -16.95 5.86 -12.15
N LEU A 200 -17.24 4.65 -11.66
CA LEU A 200 -16.23 3.65 -11.32
C LEU A 200 -15.91 2.76 -12.53
N ILE A 201 -14.66 2.77 -12.98
CA ILE A 201 -14.24 2.01 -14.18
C ILE A 201 -13.39 0.77 -13.87
N GLY A 202 -12.89 0.66 -12.63
CA GLY A 202 -11.99 -0.42 -12.25
C GLY A 202 -11.91 -0.63 -10.75
N ILE A 203 -11.91 -1.90 -10.34
CA ILE A 203 -11.58 -2.35 -8.99
C ILE A 203 -10.45 -3.37 -9.10
N ASN A 204 -9.40 -3.20 -8.31
CA ASN A 204 -8.19 -4.03 -8.32
C ASN A 204 -7.46 -4.11 -9.69
N LYS A 205 -7.82 -3.25 -10.65
CA LYS A 205 -7.06 -3.05 -11.90
C LYS A 205 -5.80 -2.21 -11.61
N PRO A 206 -4.75 -2.29 -12.45
CA PRO A 206 -3.66 -1.32 -12.39
C PRO A 206 -4.22 0.09 -12.44
N THR A 207 -3.86 0.91 -11.46
CA THR A 207 -4.31 2.30 -11.38
C THR A 207 -3.12 3.22 -11.24
N ARG A 208 -3.31 4.48 -11.63
CA ARG A 208 -2.30 5.50 -11.44
C ARG A 208 -2.65 6.33 -10.21
N ILE A 209 -1.72 6.42 -9.25
CA ILE A 209 -1.81 7.36 -8.13
C ILE A 209 -0.68 8.35 -8.32
N ARG A 210 -1.00 9.59 -8.73
CA ARG A 210 -0.03 10.57 -9.21
C ARG A 210 0.90 9.99 -10.29
N GLN A 211 2.20 9.86 -10.02
CA GLN A 211 3.19 9.27 -10.93
C GLN A 211 3.33 7.74 -10.82
N VAL A 212 2.68 7.12 -9.82
CA VAL A 212 2.91 5.73 -9.48
C VAL A 212 1.89 4.83 -10.16
N THR A 213 2.34 3.76 -10.81
CA THR A 213 1.46 2.63 -11.15
C THR A 213 1.33 1.75 -9.90
N VAL A 214 0.10 1.60 -9.42
CA VAL A 214 -0.22 0.79 -8.23
C VAL A 214 -1.03 -0.42 -8.67
N MET A 215 -0.61 -1.61 -8.22
CA MET A 215 -1.40 -2.81 -8.33
C MET A 215 -2.03 -3.16 -6.98
N ALA A 216 -3.23 -3.76 -7.00
CA ALA A 216 -3.81 -4.28 -5.78
C ALA A 216 -2.90 -5.38 -5.18
N GLY A 217 -2.72 -5.34 -3.87
CA GLY A 217 -1.77 -6.20 -3.12
C GLY A 217 -0.37 -5.61 -2.93
N ASP A 218 -0.02 -4.52 -3.63
CA ASP A 218 1.18 -3.74 -3.30
C ASP A 218 1.11 -3.24 -1.85
N VAL A 219 2.26 -3.13 -1.20
CA VAL A 219 2.34 -2.60 0.16
C VAL A 219 2.41 -1.08 0.10
N VAL A 220 1.46 -0.43 0.75
CA VAL A 220 1.46 1.00 0.98
C VAL A 220 2.32 1.30 2.21
N LEU A 221 3.30 2.19 2.06
CA LEU A 221 4.09 2.80 3.15
C LEU A 221 3.81 4.30 3.13
N GLY A 222 2.88 4.75 3.97
CA GLY A 222 2.61 6.16 4.21
C GLY A 222 3.23 6.61 5.53
N ARG A 223 4.10 7.61 5.47
CA ARG A 223 4.68 8.31 6.64
C ARG A 223 5.23 9.65 6.19
N ASP A 224 5.58 10.53 7.12
CA ASP A 224 6.36 11.75 6.84
C ASP A 224 5.79 12.62 5.68
N GLY A 225 4.46 12.67 5.53
CA GLY A 225 3.76 13.43 4.49
C GLY A 225 3.78 12.82 3.07
N ALA A 226 4.34 11.64 2.88
CA ALA A 226 4.46 10.97 1.59
C ALA A 226 3.98 9.50 1.62
N VAL A 227 3.85 8.91 0.43
CA VAL A 227 3.43 7.53 0.22
C VAL A 227 4.38 6.84 -0.74
N THR A 228 4.88 5.69 -0.32
CA THR A 228 5.62 4.75 -1.16
C THR A 228 4.76 3.51 -1.43
N PHE A 229 4.70 3.09 -2.70
CA PHE A 229 3.99 1.86 -3.10
C PHE A 229 5.00 0.78 -3.46
N ILE A 230 5.14 -0.21 -2.60
CA ILE A 230 6.14 -1.27 -2.75
C ILE A 230 5.50 -2.47 -3.45
N PRO A 231 6.00 -2.88 -4.63
CA PRO A 231 5.52 -4.10 -5.28
C PRO A 231 5.53 -5.29 -4.32
N ALA A 232 4.45 -6.07 -4.28
CA ALA A 232 4.28 -7.13 -3.26
C ALA A 232 5.50 -8.07 -3.12
N HIS A 233 6.13 -8.45 -4.24
CA HIS A 233 7.28 -9.35 -4.27
C HIS A 233 8.59 -8.73 -3.74
N LEU A 234 8.66 -7.41 -3.57
CA LEU A 234 9.80 -6.70 -2.97
C LEU A 234 9.60 -6.37 -1.49
N ALA A 235 8.38 -6.55 -0.95
CA ALA A 235 8.04 -6.11 0.40
C ALA A 235 8.97 -6.70 1.48
N GLU A 236 9.25 -8.00 1.40
CA GLU A 236 10.16 -8.66 2.34
C GLU A 236 11.61 -8.17 2.16
N GLN A 237 12.08 -8.03 0.93
CA GLN A 237 13.42 -7.51 0.67
C GLN A 237 13.61 -6.10 1.22
N VAL A 238 12.59 -5.23 1.10
CA VAL A 238 12.59 -3.88 1.67
C VAL A 238 12.75 -3.93 3.19
N VAL A 239 11.93 -4.74 3.87
CA VAL A 239 11.99 -4.91 5.33
C VAL A 239 13.36 -5.42 5.78
N ILE A 240 13.86 -6.49 5.15
CA ILE A 240 15.15 -7.10 5.50
C ILE A 240 16.29 -6.11 5.31
N THR A 241 16.26 -5.32 4.22
CA THR A 241 17.27 -4.31 3.96
C THR A 241 17.23 -3.19 5.00
N SER A 242 16.04 -2.67 5.31
CA SER A 242 15.86 -1.64 6.35
C SER A 242 16.35 -2.11 7.72
N GLU A 243 16.11 -3.37 8.10
CA GLU A 243 16.61 -3.91 9.37
C GLU A 243 18.14 -3.92 9.42
N ILE A 244 18.82 -4.30 8.33
CA ILE A 244 20.28 -4.27 8.25
C ILE A 244 20.80 -2.84 8.34
N VAL A 245 20.20 -1.90 7.58
CA VAL A 245 20.57 -0.49 7.60
C VAL A 245 20.43 0.09 9.00
N ARG A 246 19.29 -0.12 9.65
CA ARG A 246 19.03 0.32 11.02
C ARG A 246 20.05 -0.19 12.02
N LEU A 247 20.41 -1.48 11.94
CA LEU A 247 21.43 -2.06 12.81
C LEU A 247 22.81 -1.43 12.58
N ARG A 248 23.16 -1.18 11.32
CA ARG A 248 24.41 -0.50 10.97
C ARG A 248 24.44 0.94 11.48
N ASP A 249 23.33 1.65 11.36
CA ASP A 249 23.21 3.03 11.84
C ASP A 249 23.29 3.10 13.37
N MET A 250 22.61 2.18 14.08
CA MET A 250 22.70 2.09 15.54
C MET A 250 24.15 1.88 16.01
N PHE A 251 24.85 0.92 15.41
CA PHE A 251 26.27 0.66 15.67
C PHE A 251 27.14 1.88 15.33
N GLY A 252 26.96 2.46 14.15
CA GLY A 252 27.71 3.62 13.69
C GLY A 252 27.56 4.80 14.65
N HIS A 253 26.32 5.15 15.01
CA HIS A 253 26.03 6.22 15.97
C HIS A 253 26.66 5.95 17.35
N GLU A 254 26.62 4.71 17.83
CA GLU A 254 27.26 4.35 19.10
C GLU A 254 28.77 4.53 19.04
N ARG A 255 29.44 3.97 18.02
CA ARG A 255 30.89 4.06 17.87
C ARG A 255 31.38 5.49 17.62
N LEU A 256 30.61 6.30 16.89
CA LEU A 256 30.90 7.73 16.71
C LEU A 256 30.82 8.50 18.03
N ARG A 257 29.77 8.27 18.84
CA ARG A 257 29.63 8.90 20.16
C ARG A 257 30.74 8.48 21.14
N ALA A 258 31.20 7.24 21.03
CA ALA A 258 32.30 6.70 21.81
C ALA A 258 33.69 7.16 21.32
N GLY A 259 33.79 7.83 20.17
CA GLY A 259 35.06 8.25 19.58
C GLY A 259 35.92 7.11 19.04
N VAL A 260 35.34 5.92 18.82
CA VAL A 260 36.07 4.74 18.31
C VAL A 260 36.38 4.88 16.82
N TYR A 261 35.45 5.44 16.06
CA TYR A 261 35.59 5.71 14.63
C TYR A 261 35.25 7.16 14.31
N THR A 262 35.73 7.64 13.17
CA THR A 262 35.39 8.95 12.60
C THR A 262 34.15 8.87 11.72
N ALA A 263 33.49 10.00 11.47
CA ALA A 263 32.35 10.08 10.56
C ALA A 263 32.69 9.54 9.16
N GLY A 264 33.86 9.90 8.61
CA GLY A 264 34.28 9.42 7.28
C GLY A 264 34.51 7.91 7.19
N GLN A 265 34.87 7.25 8.30
CA GLN A 265 34.98 5.78 8.35
C GLN A 265 33.60 5.10 8.36
N ILE A 266 32.62 5.68 9.05
CA ILE A 266 31.27 5.10 9.18
C ILE A 266 30.40 5.40 7.95
N ASP A 267 30.55 6.56 7.33
CA ASP A 267 29.75 7.02 6.18
C ASP A 267 30.27 6.49 4.82
N THR A 268 31.18 5.53 4.83
CA THR A 268 31.74 4.91 3.62
C THR A 268 31.67 3.39 3.70
N ARG A 269 32.22 2.71 2.69
CA ARG A 269 32.36 1.26 2.76
C ARG A 269 33.26 0.90 3.94
N TRP A 270 32.70 0.20 4.91
CA TRP A 270 33.42 -0.22 6.11
C TRP A 270 34.59 -1.14 5.77
N SER A 271 35.69 -0.94 6.50
CA SER A 271 36.84 -1.84 6.47
C SER A 271 36.48 -3.18 7.13
N GLU A 272 37.29 -4.21 6.90
CA GLU A 272 37.10 -5.51 7.57
C GLU A 272 37.11 -5.39 9.10
N GLU A 273 37.90 -4.46 9.66
CA GLU A 273 37.95 -4.21 11.09
C GLU A 273 36.59 -3.75 11.62
N ILE A 274 35.97 -2.76 10.95
CA ILE A 274 34.66 -2.23 11.33
C ILE A 274 33.57 -3.30 11.12
N GLU A 275 33.66 -4.10 10.06
CA GLU A 275 32.69 -5.18 9.82
C GLU A 275 32.78 -6.29 10.87
N ARG A 276 33.98 -6.62 11.37
CA ARG A 276 34.17 -7.55 12.51
C ARG A 276 33.64 -6.95 13.80
N ASP A 277 33.92 -5.67 14.07
CA ASP A 277 33.41 -4.98 15.26
C ASP A 277 31.88 -4.93 15.27
N PHE A 278 31.26 -4.55 14.14
CA PHE A 278 29.80 -4.58 14.01
C PHE A 278 29.22 -5.97 14.28
N SER A 279 29.88 -7.02 13.79
CA SER A 279 29.39 -8.39 13.97
C SER A 279 29.54 -8.88 15.41
N LYS A 280 30.59 -8.44 16.10
CA LYS A 280 30.72 -8.63 17.54
C LYS A 280 29.62 -7.88 18.28
N TRP A 281 29.41 -6.60 17.95
CA TRP A 281 28.37 -5.76 18.53
C TRP A 281 26.96 -6.36 18.37
N LEU A 282 26.65 -6.95 17.21
CA LEU A 282 25.39 -7.66 16.98
C LEU A 282 25.20 -8.86 17.91
N ASN A 283 26.26 -9.64 18.17
CA ASN A 283 26.20 -10.77 19.09
C ASN A 283 26.03 -10.29 20.54
N ASP A 284 26.80 -9.27 20.93
CA ASP A 284 26.80 -8.74 22.29
C ASP A 284 25.44 -8.12 22.68
N HIS A 285 24.68 -7.58 21.70
CA HIS A 285 23.40 -6.90 21.94
C HIS A 285 22.18 -7.65 21.37
N ILE A 286 22.32 -8.92 20.99
CA ILE A 286 21.29 -9.64 20.20
C ILE A 286 19.88 -9.63 20.81
N ASP A 287 19.77 -9.51 22.14
CA ASP A 287 18.50 -9.49 22.87
C ASP A 287 17.88 -8.10 23.04
N GLU A 288 18.64 -7.04 22.73
CA GLU A 288 18.24 -5.64 22.95
C GLU A 288 17.87 -4.93 21.63
N LEU A 289 18.20 -5.54 20.50
CA LEU A 289 18.07 -4.92 19.18
C LEU A 289 16.63 -4.95 18.65
N PRO A 290 16.21 -3.93 17.87
CA PRO A 290 14.84 -3.79 17.35
C PRO A 290 14.57 -4.69 16.13
N VAL A 291 15.31 -5.80 16.00
CA VAL A 291 15.26 -6.76 14.90
C VAL A 291 15.19 -8.16 15.52
N PRO A 292 14.34 -9.08 15.02
CA PRO A 292 14.25 -10.43 15.58
C PRO A 292 15.59 -11.16 15.64
N ARG A 293 15.81 -11.94 16.70
CA ARG A 293 17.05 -12.70 16.95
C ARG A 293 17.40 -13.60 15.77
N GLU A 294 16.41 -14.28 15.18
CA GLU A 294 16.57 -15.17 14.03
C GLU A 294 17.10 -14.40 12.82
N GLN A 295 16.61 -13.18 12.61
CA GLN A 295 17.03 -12.32 11.50
C GLN A 295 18.46 -11.82 11.70
N ILE A 296 18.86 -11.46 12.93
CA ILE A 296 20.24 -11.09 13.26
C ILE A 296 21.18 -12.27 13.01
N GLN A 297 20.77 -13.48 13.38
CA GLN A 297 21.55 -14.69 13.09
C GLN A 297 21.73 -14.93 11.59
N GLU A 298 20.69 -14.72 10.78
CA GLU A 298 20.80 -14.81 9.32
C GLU A 298 21.74 -13.75 8.72
N ILE A 299 21.75 -12.53 9.27
CA ILE A 299 22.71 -11.48 8.89
C ILE A 299 24.13 -11.93 9.20
N LEU A 300 24.38 -12.46 10.40
CA LEU A 300 25.69 -12.96 10.82
C LEU A 300 26.17 -14.14 9.96
N LYS A 301 25.30 -15.07 9.58
CA LYS A 301 25.65 -16.21 8.70
C LYS A 301 26.13 -15.77 7.31
N LYS A 302 25.51 -14.73 6.75
CA LYS A 302 25.89 -14.20 5.42
C LYS A 302 27.20 -13.42 5.43
N ARG A 303 27.71 -13.09 6.61
CA ARG A 303 28.97 -12.41 6.82
C ARG A 303 30.03 -13.46 7.17
N THR A 304 30.41 -14.27 6.19
CA THR A 304 31.58 -15.16 6.29
C THR A 304 32.84 -14.30 6.25
N TRP A 305 33.53 -14.20 7.38
CA TRP A 305 34.94 -13.79 7.48
C TRP A 305 35.82 -15.03 7.48
#